data_AF-A0A3D4B337-F1
#
_entry.id   AF-A0A3D4B337-F1
#
_cell.length_a   1.000
_cell.length_b   1.000
_cell.length_c   1.000
_cell.angle_alpha   90.00
_cell.angle_beta   90.00
_cell.angle_gamma   90.00
#
_symmetry.space_group_name_H-M   'P 1'
#
loop_
_entity.id
_entity.type
_entity.pdbx_description
1 polymer ?
#
loop_
_entity_poly.entity_id
_entity_poly.type
_entity_poly.pdbx_seq_one_letter_code
_entity_poly.pdbx_strand_id
1 'polypeptide(L)'
;ALHVFRSYQAEIVDVPMDDEGMQVDILEDRLKDLDRCGIRPKLLYTVPTFQNPSGVTLSEERRHHLIDVADRYGVPIFEDPA
;
A
#
# COMPACT_ATOMS: atom_id res chain seq x y z
N ALA A 1 7.23 10.91 0.28
CA ALA A 1 7.78 10.02 -0.77
C ALA A 1 7.23 10.21 -2.20
N LEU A 2 5.93 10.47 -2.40
CA LEU A 2 5.30 10.42 -3.74
C LEU A 2 5.94 11.32 -4.82
N HIS A 3 6.40 12.53 -4.47
CA HIS A 3 7.08 13.42 -5.42
C HIS A 3 8.39 12.80 -5.96
N VAL A 4 9.13 12.10 -5.10
CA VAL A 4 10.37 11.40 -5.46
C VAL A 4 10.05 10.23 -6.39
N PHE A 5 9.04 9.43 -6.09
CA PHE A 5 8.64 8.32 -6.96
C PHE A 5 8.25 8.81 -8.37
N ARG A 6 7.51 9.91 -8.46
CA ARG A 6 7.17 10.54 -9.74
C ARG A 6 8.41 11.06 -10.48
N SER A 7 9.39 11.64 -9.79
CA SER A 7 10.64 12.10 -10.45
C SER A 7 11.47 10.95 -11.01
N TYR A 8 11.34 9.73 -10.45
CA TYR A 8 11.93 8.51 -10.99
C TYR A 8 11.01 7.78 -11.98
N GLN A 9 9.95 8.44 -12.47
CA GLN A 9 8.99 7.90 -13.44
C GLN A 9 8.31 6.61 -12.98
N ALA A 10 8.11 6.45 -11.67
CA ALA A 10 7.34 5.34 -11.14
C ALA A 10 5.86 5.48 -11.54
N GLU A 11 5.28 4.39 -12.00
CA GLU A 11 3.83 4.27 -12.12
C GLU A 11 3.26 4.04 -10.71
N ILE A 12 2.30 4.88 -10.32
CA ILE A 12 1.71 4.85 -8.99
C ILE A 12 0.28 4.32 -9.13
N VAL A 13 0.01 3.20 -8.47
CA VAL A 13 -1.34 2.66 -8.28
C VAL A 13 -1.79 3.05 -6.88
N ASP A 14 -2.85 3.84 -6.78
CA ASP A 14 -3.42 4.27 -5.51
C ASP A 14 -4.41 3.24 -4.95
N VAL A 15 -4.47 3.19 -3.62
CA VAL A 15 -5.43 2.38 -2.87
C VAL A 15 -6.23 3.34 -1.99
N PRO A 16 -7.57 3.27 -2.01
CA PRO A 16 -8.40 4.13 -1.18
C PRO A 16 -8.27 3.78 0.30
N MET A 17 -8.71 4.72 1.12
CA MET A 17 -8.61 4.65 2.58
C MET A 17 -9.94 5.06 3.18
N ASP A 18 -10.20 4.61 4.39
CA ASP A 18 -11.34 5.01 5.22
C ASP A 18 -10.87 5.36 6.64
N ASP A 19 -11.78 5.38 7.61
CA ASP A 19 -11.50 5.75 9.00
C ASP A 19 -10.57 4.77 9.73
N GLU A 20 -10.27 3.61 9.14
CA GLU A 20 -9.29 2.63 9.64
C GLU A 20 -8.03 2.52 8.76
N GLY A 21 -7.83 3.48 7.86
CA GLY A 21 -6.63 3.59 7.03
C GLY A 21 -6.80 2.88 5.69
N MET A 22 -5.73 2.28 5.16
CA MET A 22 -5.75 1.63 3.84
C MET A 22 -6.76 0.48 3.80
N GLN A 23 -7.60 0.46 2.76
CA GLN A 23 -8.53 -0.63 2.49
C GLN A 23 -7.76 -1.79 1.85
N VAL A 24 -7.29 -2.73 2.69
CA VAL A 24 -6.40 -3.83 2.30
C VAL A 24 -7.08 -4.80 1.31
N ASP A 25 -8.40 -4.98 1.39
CA ASP A 25 -9.15 -5.81 0.43
C ASP A 25 -9.02 -5.25 -0.99
N ILE A 26 -9.10 -3.92 -1.13
CA ILE A 26 -8.97 -3.25 -2.42
C ILE A 26 -7.52 -3.31 -2.91
N LEU A 27 -6.54 -3.22 -2.00
CA LEU A 27 -5.14 -3.45 -2.35
C LEU A 27 -4.96 -4.84 -2.96
N GLU A 28 -5.52 -5.89 -2.33
CA GLU A 28 -5.40 -7.26 -2.84
C GLU A 28 -6.01 -7.39 -4.25
N ASP A 29 -7.19 -6.82 -4.49
CA ASP A 29 -7.79 -6.80 -5.83
C ASP A 29 -6.88 -6.13 -6.86
N ARG A 30 -6.23 -5.01 -6.51
CA ARG A 30 -5.26 -4.34 -7.39
C ARG A 30 -4.04 -5.22 -7.68
N LEU A 31 -3.48 -5.87 -6.66
CA LEU A 31 -2.32 -6.77 -6.83
C LEU A 31 -2.67 -7.95 -7.73
N LYS A 32 -3.87 -8.51 -7.58
CA LYS A 32 -4.39 -9.58 -8.43
C LYS A 32 -4.53 -9.16 -9.89
N ASP A 33 -5.03 -7.96 -10.15
CA ASP A 33 -5.15 -7.44 -11.51
C ASP A 33 -3.78 -7.15 -12.15
N LEU A 34 -2.84 -6.62 -11.37
CA LEU A 34 -1.46 -6.42 -11.84
C LEU A 34 -0.76 -7.75 -12.15
N ASP A 35 -0.91 -8.77 -11.30
CA ASP A 35 -0.34 -10.10 -11.52
C ASP A 35 -0.90 -10.75 -12.80
N ARG A 36 -2.22 -10.62 -13.05
CA ARG A 36 -2.86 -11.06 -14.31
C ARG A 36 -2.28 -10.37 -15.55
N CYS A 37 -1.87 -9.12 -15.41
CA CYS A 37 -1.19 -8.35 -16.47
C CYS A 37 0.32 -8.63 -16.55
N GLY A 38 0.87 -9.50 -15.69
CA GLY A 38 2.31 -9.78 -15.60
C GLY A 38 3.13 -8.63 -15.00
N ILE A 39 2.48 -7.68 -14.34
CA ILE A 39 3.11 -6.53 -13.70
C ILE A 39 3.36 -6.87 -12.24
N ARG A 40 4.62 -6.80 -11.82
CA ARG A 40 5.00 -6.98 -10.41
C ARG A 40 5.33 -5.63 -9.77
N PRO A 41 4.55 -5.19 -8.76
CA PRO A 41 4.90 -4.01 -7.98
C PRO A 41 6.27 -4.18 -7.33
N LYS A 42 7.07 -3.11 -7.36
CA LYS A 42 8.42 -3.12 -6.76
C LYS A 42 8.39 -2.90 -5.25
N LEU A 43 7.38 -2.17 -4.77
CA LEU A 43 7.18 -1.86 -3.35
C LEU A 43 5.74 -1.45 -3.10
N LEU A 44 5.28 -1.66 -1.87
CA LEU A 44 4.10 -1.03 -1.30
C LEU A 44 4.55 0.07 -0.34
N TYR A 45 4.06 1.29 -0.52
CA TYR A 45 4.39 2.40 0.37
C TYR A 45 3.18 2.72 1.27
N THR A 46 3.40 2.79 2.57
CA THR A 46 2.35 3.13 3.54
C THR A 46 2.90 3.98 4.69
N VAL A 47 2.06 4.85 5.23
CA VAL A 47 2.29 5.61 6.47
C VAL A 47 1.20 5.11 7.43
N PRO A 48 1.46 4.08 8.24
CA PRO A 48 0.40 3.33 8.91
C PRO A 48 -0.04 3.97 10.24
N THR A 49 0.69 4.97 10.72
CA THR A 49 0.42 5.66 11.99
C THR A 49 0.29 7.15 11.70
N PHE A 50 -0.81 7.77 12.15
CA PHE A 50 -1.09 9.20 11.93
C PHE A 50 -0.83 9.68 10.49
N GLN A 51 -1.35 8.95 9.51
CA GLN A 51 -1.08 9.24 8.12
C GLN A 51 -1.34 10.71 7.77
N ASN A 52 -0.30 11.42 7.33
CA ASN A 52 -0.47 12.78 6.85
C ASN A 52 -1.12 12.78 5.44
N PRO A 53 -2.21 13.53 5.16
CA PRO A 53 -2.92 14.52 5.99
C PRO A 53 -4.20 14.03 6.70
N SER A 54 -4.58 12.75 6.54
CA SER A 54 -5.84 12.19 7.05
C SER A 54 -5.86 12.01 8.58
N GLY A 55 -4.70 11.89 9.23
CA GLY A 55 -4.55 11.58 10.65
C GLY A 55 -4.93 10.15 11.03
N VAL A 56 -5.29 9.32 10.05
CA VAL A 56 -5.82 7.97 10.27
C VAL A 56 -4.68 6.99 10.53
N THR A 57 -4.92 6.03 11.41
CA THR A 57 -4.00 4.94 11.74
C THR A 57 -4.59 3.63 11.24
N LEU A 58 -3.76 2.82 10.58
CA LEU A 58 -4.15 1.46 10.18
C LEU A 58 -4.50 0.65 11.44
N SER A 59 -5.72 0.10 11.46
CA SER A 59 -6.16 -0.82 12.52
C SER A 59 -5.24 -2.05 12.59
N GLU A 60 -5.15 -2.67 13.77
CA GLU A 60 -4.29 -3.84 13.99
C GLU A 60 -4.65 -4.99 13.05
N GLU A 61 -5.95 -5.24 12.86
CA GLU A 61 -6.47 -6.22 11.90
C GLU A 61 -5.97 -5.95 10.47
N ARG A 62 -6.04 -4.70 10.02
CA ARG A 62 -5.55 -4.33 8.68
C ARG A 62 -4.04 -4.40 8.56
N ARG A 63 -3.28 -4.18 9.64
CA ARG A 63 -1.82 -4.39 9.62
C ARG A 63 -1.47 -5.85 9.39
N HIS A 64 -2.15 -6.76 10.11
CA HIS A 64 -1.98 -8.20 9.88
C HIS A 64 -2.38 -8.58 8.47
N HIS A 65 -3.53 -8.12 8.00
CA HIS A 65 -3.99 -8.40 6.65
C HIS A 65 -3.02 -7.88 5.58
N LEU A 66 -2.47 -6.67 5.78
CA LEU A 66 -1.50 -6.07 4.87
C LEU A 66 -0.22 -6.92 4.77
N ILE A 67 0.27 -7.46 5.89
CA ILE A 67 1.45 -8.34 5.92
C ILE A 67 1.15 -9.62 5.15
N ASP A 68 0.00 -10.26 5.40
CA ASP A 68 -0.40 -11.50 4.72
C ASP A 68 -0.52 -11.32 3.21
N VAL A 69 -1.10 -10.19 2.76
CA VAL A 69 -1.22 -9.85 1.34
C VAL A 69 0.17 -9.55 0.75
N ALA A 70 1.00 -8.76 1.42
CA ALA A 70 2.35 -8.45 0.94
C ALA A 70 3.22 -9.70 0.77
N ASP A 71 3.16 -10.64 1.71
CA ASP A 71 3.87 -11.93 1.63
C ASP A 71 3.35 -12.80 0.48
N ARG A 72 2.02 -12.92 0.36
CA ARG A 72 1.36 -13.69 -0.72
C ARG A 72 1.79 -13.25 -2.12
N TYR A 73 1.93 -11.94 -2.34
CA TYR A 73 2.32 -11.38 -3.63
C TYR A 73 3.83 -11.10 -3.75
N GLY A 74 4.60 -11.33 -2.70
CA GLY A 74 6.05 -11.08 -2.67
C GLY A 74 6.41 -9.61 -2.86
N VAL A 75 5.57 -8.69 -2.37
CA VAL A 75 5.77 -7.24 -2.51
C VAL A 75 6.34 -6.68 -1.20
N PRO A 76 7.54 -6.07 -1.20
CA PRO A 76 8.10 -5.51 0.02
C PRO A 76 7.31 -4.27 0.46
N ILE A 77 7.06 -4.18 1.77
CA ILE A 77 6.43 -3.01 2.39
C ILE A 77 7.52 -2.02 2.77
N PHE A 78 7.36 -0.78 2.34
CA PHE A 78 8.11 0.37 2.82
C PHE A 78 7.21 1.21 3.72
N GLU A 79 7.49 1.14 5.02
CA GLU A 79 6.81 1.92 6.04
C GLU A 79 7.54 3.24 6.28
N ASP A 80 6.79 4.33 6.33
CA ASP A 80 7.30 5.65 6.71
C ASP A 80 6.71 6.05 8.08
N PRO A 81 7.55 6.24 9.12
CA PRO A 81 7.09 6.55 10.47
C PRO A 81 6.77 8.04 10.71
N ALA A 82 6.78 8.87 9.66
CA ALA A 82 6.71 10.33 9.71
C ALA A 82 5.32 10.91 9.98
#